data_AF-A0A845WRC2-F1
#
_entry.id   AF-A0A845WRC2-F1
#
_cell.length_a   1.000
_cell.length_b   1.000
_cell.length_c   1.000
_cell.angle_alpha   90.00
_cell.angle_beta   90.00
_cell.angle_gamma   90.00
#
_symmetry.space_group_name_H-M   'P 1'
#
loop_
_entity.id
_entity.type
_entity.pdbx_description
1 polymer ?
#
loop_
_entity_poly.entity_id
_entity_poly.type
_entity_poly.pdbx_seq_one_letter_code
_entity_poly.pdbx_strand_id
1 'polypeptide(L)'
;METIQDINHASGTIEEKCLEMGQILGLSEPVSPEVLQAATEDETYAHNLLVCRKEPAFLKHLLANPPQTLIQSFEPEEQSNLELLNKATSTLLRWAKTGFSVVDDETLARREEACLACPNLSAPQKLVQKLIPSKDATQKLGQRTGNKVCQLCGCNLGKKIRIPSESCPDRHPTAAGMTRWGEPRE
;
A
#
# COMPACT_ATOMS: atom_id res chain seq x y z
N MET A 1 18.58 22.73 -22.24
CA MET A 1 17.56 23.75 -21.94
C MET A 1 16.24 23.01 -21.95
N GLU A 2 15.94 22.35 -20.84
CA GLU A 2 14.73 21.53 -20.67
C GLU A 2 13.64 22.44 -20.12
N THR A 3 12.58 22.60 -20.90
CA THR A 3 11.46 23.49 -20.61
C THR A 3 10.56 22.90 -19.53
N ILE A 4 10.14 23.77 -18.60
CA ILE A 4 9.21 23.56 -17.46
C ILE A 4 7.81 23.04 -17.88
N GLN A 5 7.62 22.67 -19.15
CA GLN A 5 6.33 22.25 -19.73
C GLN A 5 6.01 20.76 -19.53
N ASP A 6 6.96 19.93 -19.08
CA ASP A 6 6.73 18.49 -18.85
C ASP A 6 6.18 18.14 -17.45
N ILE A 7 5.91 19.13 -16.59
CA ILE A 7 5.36 18.91 -15.23
C ILE A 7 3.82 18.90 -15.21
N ASN A 8 3.15 19.29 -16.31
CA ASN A 8 1.69 19.45 -16.33
C ASN A 8 0.86 18.19 -16.66
N HIS A 9 1.47 16.99 -16.72
CA HIS A 9 0.74 15.76 -17.07
C HIS A 9 0.17 14.98 -15.88
N ALA A 10 -0.12 15.65 -14.76
CA ALA A 10 -0.71 15.04 -13.56
C ALA A 10 -2.14 15.53 -13.22
N SER A 11 -2.85 16.11 -14.19
CA SER A 11 -4.24 16.57 -14.01
C SER A 11 -5.22 15.58 -14.62
N GLY A 12 -5.54 14.51 -13.89
CA GLY A 12 -6.59 13.57 -14.33
C GLY A 12 -7.99 14.18 -14.25
N THR A 13 -9.03 13.54 -14.78
CA THR A 13 -10.42 13.98 -14.55
C THR A 13 -10.96 13.47 -13.21
N ILE A 14 -12.10 13.98 -12.73
CA ILE A 14 -12.74 13.48 -11.49
C ILE A 14 -13.06 11.99 -11.64
N GLU A 15 -13.53 11.57 -12.81
CA GLU A 15 -13.84 10.17 -13.12
C GLU A 15 -12.61 9.26 -12.98
N GLU A 16 -11.44 9.73 -13.45
CA GLU A 16 -10.18 9.00 -13.30
C GLU A 16 -9.78 8.87 -11.83
N LYS A 17 -10.03 9.89 -11.01
CA LYS A 17 -9.75 9.83 -9.56
C LYS A 17 -10.72 8.93 -8.80
N CYS A 18 -11.99 8.91 -9.20
CA CYS A 18 -12.97 7.95 -8.70
C CYS A 18 -12.55 6.51 -9.03
N LEU A 19 -12.04 6.28 -10.25
CA LEU A 19 -11.51 4.98 -10.67
C LEU A 19 -10.26 4.60 -9.86
N GLU A 20 -9.29 5.51 -9.74
CA GLU A 20 -8.05 5.31 -8.99
C GLU A 20 -8.35 4.96 -7.52
N MET A 21 -9.27 5.69 -6.89
CA MET A 21 -9.71 5.41 -5.52
C MET A 21 -10.40 4.04 -5.41
N GLY A 22 -11.26 3.69 -6.37
CA GLY A 22 -11.87 2.36 -6.43
C GLY A 22 -10.84 1.23 -6.46
N GLN A 23 -9.78 1.40 -7.26
CA GLN A 23 -8.68 0.43 -7.34
C GLN A 23 -7.90 0.32 -6.02
N ILE A 24 -7.61 1.44 -5.35
CA ILE A 24 -6.94 1.44 -4.03
C ILE A 24 -7.79 0.70 -2.98
N LEU A 25 -9.11 0.86 -3.03
CA LEU A 25 -10.05 0.18 -2.15
C LEU A 25 -10.32 -1.28 -2.56
N GLY A 26 -9.78 -1.75 -3.70
CA GLY A 26 -9.96 -3.11 -4.18
C GLY A 26 -11.34 -3.38 -4.81
N LEU A 27 -12.01 -2.35 -5.31
CA LEU A 27 -13.30 -2.43 -5.97
C LEU A 27 -13.15 -2.72 -7.47
N SER A 28 -14.15 -3.37 -8.07
CA SER A 28 -14.25 -3.57 -9.53
C SER A 28 -14.80 -2.35 -10.27
N GLU A 29 -15.43 -1.43 -9.55
CA GLU A 29 -16.09 -0.23 -10.07
C GLU A 29 -15.50 1.02 -9.41
N PRO A 30 -15.54 2.19 -10.09
CA PRO A 30 -15.14 3.45 -9.49
C PRO A 30 -16.02 3.79 -8.28
N VAL A 31 -15.46 4.53 -7.31
CA VAL A 31 -16.28 5.13 -6.25
C VAL A 31 -17.13 6.27 -6.80
N SER A 32 -18.13 6.72 -6.05
CA SER A 32 -18.89 7.91 -6.44
C SER A 32 -18.10 9.20 -6.19
N PRO A 33 -18.38 10.30 -6.91
CA PRO A 33 -17.75 11.59 -6.66
C PRO A 33 -17.93 12.09 -5.21
N GLU A 34 -19.07 11.79 -4.58
CA GLU A 34 -19.35 12.18 -3.20
C GLU A 34 -18.43 11.44 -2.22
N VAL A 35 -18.13 10.17 -2.49
CA VAL A 35 -17.15 9.39 -1.70
C VAL A 35 -15.75 9.97 -1.87
N LEU A 36 -15.36 10.31 -3.11
CA LEU A 36 -14.06 10.92 -3.39
C LEU A 36 -13.92 12.27 -2.68
N GLN A 37 -14.96 13.11 -2.72
CA GLN A 37 -14.97 14.40 -2.06
C GLN A 37 -14.92 14.25 -0.54
N ALA A 38 -15.82 13.46 0.04
CA ALA A 38 -15.87 13.25 1.49
C ALA A 38 -14.53 12.69 2.02
N ALA A 39 -13.90 11.78 1.29
CA ALA A 39 -12.60 11.24 1.70
C ALA A 39 -11.44 12.23 1.48
N THR A 40 -11.59 13.19 0.59
CA THR A 40 -10.61 14.28 0.41
C THR A 40 -10.73 15.34 1.50
N GLU A 41 -11.92 15.51 2.08
CA GLU A 41 -12.22 16.52 3.10
C GLU A 41 -12.14 15.99 4.55
N ASP A 42 -12.36 14.69 4.75
CA ASP A 42 -12.36 14.03 6.07
C ASP A 42 -11.31 12.91 6.12
N GLU A 43 -10.20 13.17 6.81
CA GLU A 43 -9.10 12.21 7.00
C GLU A 43 -9.51 10.96 7.80
N THR A 44 -10.48 11.08 8.71
CA THR A 44 -10.97 9.95 9.50
C THR A 44 -11.80 9.01 8.63
N TYR A 45 -12.71 9.58 7.82
CA TYR A 45 -13.50 8.82 6.86
C TYR A 45 -12.60 8.10 5.83
N ALA A 46 -11.63 8.83 5.27
CA ALA A 46 -10.58 8.28 4.42
C ALA A 46 -9.83 7.10 5.03
N HIS A 47 -9.38 7.26 6.28
CA HIS A 47 -8.68 6.21 7.00
C HIS A 47 -9.57 4.97 7.16
N ASN A 48 -10.83 5.17 7.54
CA ASN A 48 -11.80 4.09 7.71
C ASN A 48 -12.05 3.31 6.41
N LEU A 49 -12.13 4.00 5.26
CA LEU A 49 -12.23 3.35 3.95
C LEU A 49 -11.03 2.42 3.69
N LEU A 50 -9.80 2.86 4.00
CA LEU A 50 -8.59 2.06 3.79
C LEU A 50 -8.49 0.86 4.72
N VAL A 51 -8.88 1.03 5.99
CA VAL A 51 -8.86 -0.03 7.01
C VAL A 51 -9.92 -1.09 6.68
N CYS A 52 -11.12 -0.66 6.32
CA CYS A 52 -12.24 -1.54 6.00
C CYS A 52 -12.18 -2.14 4.59
N ARG A 53 -11.16 -1.84 3.76
CA ARG A 53 -11.11 -2.28 2.34
C ARG A 53 -11.22 -3.79 2.12
N LYS A 54 -10.85 -4.60 3.13
CA LYS A 54 -10.96 -6.08 3.09
C LYS A 54 -12.19 -6.64 3.80
N GLU A 55 -13.03 -5.78 4.36
CA GLU A 55 -14.24 -6.11 5.11
C GLU A 55 -15.48 -5.64 4.33
N PRO A 56 -16.07 -6.48 3.45
CA PRO A 56 -17.04 -6.03 2.45
C PRO A 56 -18.29 -5.36 3.04
N ALA A 57 -18.75 -5.84 4.21
CA ALA A 57 -19.93 -5.29 4.87
C ALA A 57 -19.68 -3.85 5.37
N PHE A 58 -18.53 -3.61 6.00
CA PHE A 58 -18.16 -2.28 6.50
C PHE A 58 -17.80 -1.33 5.37
N LEU A 59 -17.03 -1.79 4.37
CA LEU A 59 -16.71 -0.96 3.20
C LEU A 59 -17.98 -0.53 2.47
N LYS A 60 -18.91 -1.45 2.21
CA LYS A 60 -20.19 -1.13 1.57
C LYS A 60 -20.99 -0.11 2.39
N HIS A 61 -20.98 -0.22 3.71
CA HIS A 61 -21.65 0.74 4.58
C HIS A 61 -21.03 2.13 4.47
N LEU A 62 -19.71 2.25 4.51
CA LEU A 62 -19.01 3.53 4.37
C LEU A 62 -19.25 4.16 2.99
N LEU A 63 -19.14 3.38 1.91
CA LEU A 63 -19.40 3.85 0.54
C LEU A 63 -20.84 4.33 0.33
N ALA A 64 -21.81 3.70 1.00
CA ALA A 64 -23.22 4.08 0.91
C ALA A 64 -23.58 5.28 1.80
N ASN A 65 -22.74 5.63 2.77
CA ASN A 65 -23.00 6.68 3.76
C ASN A 65 -21.78 7.61 3.92
N PRO A 66 -21.33 8.29 2.84
CA PRO A 66 -20.27 9.29 2.96
C PRO A 66 -20.73 10.42 3.91
N PRO A 67 -19.87 10.91 4.81
CA PRO A 67 -20.22 12.01 5.69
C PRO A 67 -20.54 13.25 4.84
N GLN A 68 -21.65 13.91 5.15
CA GLN A 68 -21.96 15.21 4.56
C GLN A 68 -21.15 16.25 5.30
N THR A 69 -20.20 16.90 4.62
CA THR A 69 -19.41 17.99 5.19
C THR A 69 -20.37 19.07 5.68
N LEU A 70 -20.44 19.28 6.99
CA LEU A 70 -21.24 20.33 7.62
C LEU A 70 -20.59 21.69 7.33
N ILE A 71 -20.73 22.19 6.10
CA ILE A 71 -20.42 23.59 5.82
C ILE A 71 -21.64 24.40 6.21
N GLN A 72 -21.50 25.10 7.34
CA GLN A 72 -22.36 26.20 7.73
C GLN A 72 -22.46 27.19 6.57
N SER A 73 -23.69 27.49 6.16
CA SER A 73 -24.12 28.60 5.31
C SER A 73 -23.07 29.69 5.07
N PHE A 74 -22.23 29.50 4.05
CA PHE A 74 -21.55 30.54 3.30
C PHE A 74 -21.65 30.11 1.84
N GLU A 75 -21.85 31.09 0.97
CA GLU A 75 -22.23 30.93 -0.44
C GLU A 75 -21.43 29.84 -1.17
N PRO A 76 -22.04 29.16 -2.16
CA PRO A 76 -21.36 28.13 -2.93
C PRO A 76 -20.30 28.76 -3.83
N GLU A 77 -19.11 28.98 -3.30
CA GLU A 77 -17.92 28.81 -4.14
C GLU A 77 -17.87 27.32 -4.45
N GLU A 78 -18.37 26.95 -5.64
CA GLU A 78 -18.00 25.70 -6.30
C GLU A 78 -16.48 25.59 -6.16
N GLN A 79 -16.00 24.76 -5.24
CA GLN A 79 -14.59 24.38 -5.24
C GLN A 79 -14.30 23.95 -6.67
N SER A 80 -13.44 24.70 -7.37
CA SER A 80 -13.26 24.43 -8.78
C SER A 80 -12.81 22.98 -8.93
N ASN A 81 -13.30 22.27 -9.94
CA ASN A 81 -12.95 20.86 -10.16
C ASN A 81 -11.42 20.62 -10.09
N LEU A 82 -10.62 21.65 -10.40
CA LEU A 82 -9.18 21.66 -10.29
C LEU A 82 -8.66 21.59 -8.84
N GLU A 83 -9.30 22.28 -7.89
CA GLU A 83 -8.97 22.20 -6.47
C GLU A 83 -9.29 20.83 -5.88
N LEU A 84 -10.49 20.31 -6.19
CA LEU A 84 -10.89 18.97 -5.78
C LEU A 84 -9.91 17.93 -6.33
N LEU A 85 -9.52 18.07 -7.59
CA LEU A 85 -8.56 17.19 -8.25
C LEU A 85 -7.17 17.24 -7.61
N ASN A 86 -6.66 18.44 -7.31
CA ASN A 86 -5.37 18.61 -6.66
C ASN A 86 -5.36 17.96 -5.27
N LYS A 87 -6.41 18.20 -4.48
CA LYS A 87 -6.54 17.60 -3.16
C LYS A 87 -6.70 16.08 -3.25
N ALA A 88 -7.56 15.58 -4.13
CA ALA A 88 -7.74 14.15 -4.38
C ALA A 88 -6.42 13.49 -4.79
N THR A 89 -5.64 14.10 -5.68
CA THR A 89 -4.33 13.58 -6.10
C THR A 89 -3.35 13.50 -4.92
N SER A 90 -3.22 14.56 -4.14
CA SER A 90 -2.34 14.58 -2.96
C SER A 90 -2.74 13.51 -1.92
N THR A 91 -4.04 13.27 -1.82
CA THR A 91 -4.66 12.39 -0.85
C THR A 91 -4.51 10.93 -1.29
N LEU A 92 -4.79 10.62 -2.56
CA LEU A 92 -4.54 9.30 -3.16
C LEU A 92 -3.06 8.94 -3.12
N LEU A 93 -2.15 9.88 -3.37
CA LEU A 93 -0.70 9.65 -3.21
C LEU A 93 -0.31 9.36 -1.76
N ARG A 94 -0.90 10.08 -0.79
CA ARG A 94 -0.69 9.82 0.64
C ARG A 94 -1.18 8.43 1.02
N TRP A 95 -2.33 8.02 0.51
CA TRP A 95 -2.90 6.69 0.78
C TRP A 95 -2.21 5.56 0.03
N ALA A 96 -1.72 5.80 -1.18
CA ALA A 96 -0.89 4.83 -1.90
C ALA A 96 0.37 4.51 -1.07
N LYS A 97 0.97 5.52 -0.42
CA LYS A 97 2.07 5.32 0.53
C LYS A 97 1.67 4.54 1.79
N THR A 98 0.39 4.49 2.16
CA THR A 98 -0.11 3.79 3.36
C THR A 98 -0.67 2.38 3.05
N GLY A 99 -1.28 2.18 1.88
CA GLY A 99 -1.94 0.93 1.47
C GLY A 99 -1.10 0.01 0.56
N PHE A 100 -0.12 0.57 -0.14
CA PHE A 100 0.92 -0.14 -0.93
C PHE A 100 2.33 0.18 -0.39
N SER A 101 2.40 0.59 0.88
CA SER A 101 3.65 0.90 1.54
C SER A 101 4.60 -0.28 1.43
N VAL A 102 5.77 -0.04 0.85
CA VAL A 102 6.92 -0.90 1.07
C VAL A 102 7.72 -0.28 2.21
N VAL A 103 8.33 -1.12 3.04
CA VAL A 103 9.28 -0.64 4.06
C VAL A 103 10.38 0.19 3.41
N ASP A 104 10.95 1.13 4.17
CA ASP A 104 12.09 1.93 3.74
C ASP A 104 13.32 1.06 3.39
N ASP A 105 14.29 1.64 2.69
CA ASP A 105 15.47 0.92 2.19
C ASP A 105 16.34 0.35 3.31
N GLU A 106 16.41 1.00 4.48
CA GLU A 106 17.17 0.51 5.64
C GLU A 106 16.50 -0.75 6.22
N THR A 107 15.19 -0.68 6.46
CA THR A 107 14.39 -1.82 6.92
C THR A 107 14.43 -2.95 5.90
N LEU A 108 14.33 -2.64 4.60
CA LEU A 108 14.41 -3.61 3.51
C LEU A 108 15.77 -4.30 3.49
N ALA A 109 16.87 -3.55 3.60
CA ALA A 109 18.23 -4.08 3.61
C ALA A 109 18.43 -5.03 4.80
N ARG A 110 18.06 -4.59 6.00
CA ARG A 110 18.15 -5.39 7.23
C ARG A 110 17.37 -6.70 7.12
N ARG A 111 16.11 -6.63 6.67
CA ARG A 111 15.26 -7.82 6.49
C ARG A 111 15.82 -8.76 5.41
N GLU A 112 16.30 -8.22 4.29
CA GLU A 112 16.88 -9.01 3.20
C GLU A 112 18.16 -9.73 3.62
N GLU A 113 19.06 -9.05 4.33
CA GLU A 113 20.31 -9.62 4.84
C GLU A 113 20.06 -10.74 5.85
N ALA A 114 19.11 -10.51 6.78
CA ALA A 114 18.68 -11.54 7.72
C ALA A 114 18.13 -12.80 6.99
N CYS A 115 17.46 -12.62 5.86
CA CYS A 115 16.97 -13.73 5.05
C CYS A 115 18.09 -14.43 4.27
N LEU A 116 19.04 -13.67 3.71
CA LEU A 116 20.20 -14.22 2.99
C LEU A 116 21.08 -15.09 3.90
N ALA A 117 21.22 -14.71 5.16
CA ALA A 117 21.96 -15.49 6.17
C ALA A 117 21.12 -16.61 6.84
N CYS A 118 19.84 -16.76 6.50
CA CYS A 118 18.94 -17.68 7.19
C CYS A 118 19.08 -19.12 6.67
N PRO A 119 19.21 -20.14 7.55
CA PRO A 119 19.26 -21.54 7.13
C PRO A 119 17.96 -22.04 6.48
N ASN A 120 16.85 -21.33 6.67
CA ASN A 120 15.55 -21.67 6.09
C ASN A 120 15.31 -21.08 4.69
N LEU A 121 16.30 -20.42 4.09
CA LEU A 121 16.22 -19.88 2.74
C LEU A 121 16.34 -21.01 1.71
N SER A 122 15.39 -21.11 0.77
CA SER A 122 15.42 -22.16 -0.25
C SER A 122 14.83 -21.72 -1.60
N ALA A 123 15.02 -22.55 -2.62
CA ALA A 123 14.31 -22.43 -3.88
C ALA A 123 12.86 -22.97 -3.76
N PRO A 124 11.91 -22.51 -4.59
CA PRO A 124 10.54 -23.00 -4.58
C PRO A 124 10.47 -24.48 -4.95
N GLN A 125 9.95 -25.31 -4.05
CA GLN A 125 9.83 -26.75 -4.28
C GLN A 125 8.39 -27.13 -4.63
N LYS A 126 7.40 -26.49 -4.00
CA LYS A 126 5.97 -26.80 -4.15
C LYS A 126 5.38 -26.10 -5.37
N LEU A 127 4.41 -26.75 -6.03
CA LEU A 127 3.69 -26.20 -7.19
C LEU A 127 3.11 -24.81 -6.91
N VAL A 128 2.43 -24.63 -5.77
CA VAL A 128 1.87 -23.32 -5.37
C VAL A 128 2.94 -22.23 -5.23
N GLN A 129 4.15 -22.57 -4.77
CA GLN A 129 5.24 -21.61 -4.64
C GLN A 129 5.80 -21.18 -6.01
N LYS A 130 5.75 -22.08 -7.00
CA LYS A 130 6.19 -21.81 -8.37
C LYS A 130 5.16 -20.99 -9.17
N LEU A 131 3.89 -21.00 -8.76
CA LEU A 131 2.82 -20.20 -9.36
C LEU A 131 2.84 -18.73 -8.91
N ILE A 132 3.49 -18.41 -7.78
CA ILE A 132 3.60 -17.02 -7.32
C ILE A 132 4.54 -16.27 -8.27
N PRO A 133 4.09 -15.16 -8.90
CA PRO A 133 4.96 -14.38 -9.77
C PRO A 133 6.19 -13.91 -8.99
N SER A 134 7.37 -14.34 -9.43
CA SER A 134 8.66 -14.02 -8.82
C SER A 134 9.65 -13.59 -9.89
N LYS A 135 10.42 -12.54 -9.61
CA LYS A 135 11.54 -12.13 -10.47
C LYS A 135 12.77 -12.95 -10.09
N ASP A 136 13.65 -13.19 -11.04
CA ASP A 136 14.94 -13.79 -10.74
C ASP A 136 15.75 -12.94 -9.76
N ALA A 137 16.58 -13.62 -8.98
CA ALA A 137 17.44 -12.95 -8.01
C ALA A 137 18.49 -12.10 -8.74
N THR A 138 18.59 -10.83 -8.37
CA THR A 138 19.63 -9.91 -8.85
C THR A 138 20.42 -9.34 -7.69
N GLN A 139 21.50 -8.61 -7.95
CA GLN A 139 22.28 -7.94 -6.90
C GLN A 139 21.63 -6.65 -6.37
N LYS A 140 20.48 -6.24 -6.92
CA LYS A 140 19.77 -5.04 -6.46
C LYS A 140 19.10 -5.27 -5.12
N LEU A 141 19.07 -4.23 -4.27
CA LEU A 141 18.37 -4.23 -2.99
C LEU A 141 16.91 -4.68 -3.15
N GLY A 142 16.47 -5.59 -2.28
CA GLY A 142 15.14 -6.18 -2.29
C GLY A 142 14.90 -7.19 -3.42
N GLN A 143 15.89 -7.49 -4.25
CA GLN A 143 15.79 -8.46 -5.34
C GLN A 143 16.72 -9.67 -5.16
N ARG A 144 17.61 -9.67 -4.16
CA ARG A 144 18.56 -10.78 -3.91
C ARG A 144 17.84 -12.06 -3.49
N THR A 145 16.62 -11.93 -2.97
CA THR A 145 15.73 -13.05 -2.59
C THR A 145 14.53 -13.22 -3.54
N GLY A 146 14.55 -12.60 -4.73
CA GLY A 146 13.39 -12.47 -5.63
C GLY A 146 12.64 -13.78 -5.95
N ASN A 147 13.39 -14.85 -6.25
CA ASN A 147 12.86 -16.18 -6.54
C ASN A 147 13.07 -17.19 -5.39
N LYS A 148 13.29 -16.71 -4.16
CA LYS A 148 13.53 -17.55 -2.98
C LYS A 148 12.32 -17.59 -2.07
N VAL A 149 12.20 -18.68 -1.32
CA VAL A 149 11.14 -18.92 -0.35
C VAL A 149 11.70 -19.26 1.02
N CYS A 150 10.96 -18.91 2.06
CA CYS A 150 11.24 -19.35 3.43
C CYS A 150 10.63 -20.73 3.67
N GLN A 151 11.39 -21.67 4.23
CA GLN A 151 10.89 -23.01 4.54
C GLN A 151 9.96 -23.07 5.76
N LEU A 152 10.03 -22.06 6.65
CA LEU A 152 9.15 -22.02 7.84
C LEU A 152 7.72 -21.60 7.49
N CYS A 153 7.55 -20.55 6.69
CA CYS A 153 6.23 -20.01 6.35
C CYS A 153 5.82 -20.24 4.88
N GLY A 154 6.71 -20.70 4.02
CA GLY A 154 6.43 -20.95 2.60
C GLY A 154 6.29 -19.70 1.73
N CYS A 155 6.43 -18.49 2.29
CA CYS A 155 6.28 -17.22 1.58
C CYS A 155 7.43 -16.95 0.60
N ASN A 156 7.14 -16.26 -0.51
CA ASN A 156 8.15 -15.65 -1.38
C ASN A 156 8.81 -14.47 -0.66
N LEU A 157 10.12 -14.53 -0.49
CA LEU A 157 10.85 -13.56 0.34
C LEU A 157 10.99 -12.21 -0.35
N GLY A 158 11.18 -12.15 -1.67
CA GLY A 158 11.20 -10.90 -2.43
C GLY A 158 9.91 -10.07 -2.31
N LYS A 159 8.81 -10.68 -1.87
CA LYS A 159 7.56 -9.98 -1.51
C LYS A 159 7.47 -9.73 -0.02
N LYS A 160 7.65 -10.77 0.81
CA LYS A 160 7.38 -10.71 2.26
C LYS A 160 8.17 -9.62 2.96
N ILE A 161 9.46 -9.47 2.65
CA ILE A 161 10.34 -8.50 3.32
C ILE A 161 9.91 -7.04 3.10
N ARG A 162 9.18 -6.77 2.03
CA ARG A 162 8.73 -5.43 1.65
C ARG A 162 7.47 -4.99 2.40
N ILE A 163 6.69 -5.92 2.94
CA ILE A 163 5.39 -5.61 3.52
C ILE A 163 5.60 -5.13 4.97
N PRO A 164 5.15 -3.93 5.36
CA PRO A 164 5.39 -3.40 6.71
C PRO A 164 4.77 -4.25 7.81
N SER A 165 3.56 -4.76 7.58
CA SER A 165 2.81 -5.60 8.53
C SER A 165 3.29 -7.05 8.60
N GLU A 166 4.34 -7.42 7.87
CA GLU A 166 4.92 -8.76 7.94
C GLU A 166 6.00 -8.84 9.01
N SER A 167 6.14 -10.01 9.63
CA SER A 167 7.17 -10.28 10.63
C SER A 167 7.81 -11.65 10.41
N CYS A 168 9.10 -11.81 10.76
CA CYS A 168 9.76 -13.11 10.65
C CYS A 168 9.21 -14.06 11.73
N PRO A 169 8.76 -15.28 11.37
CA PRO A 169 8.25 -16.23 12.37
C PRO A 169 9.33 -16.75 13.31
N ASP A 170 10.59 -16.75 12.85
CA ASP A 170 11.74 -17.27 13.61
C ASP A 170 12.25 -16.27 14.65
N ARG A 171 12.77 -16.80 15.75
CA ARG A 171 13.35 -16.00 16.84
C ARG A 171 14.76 -15.55 16.45
N HIS A 172 15.19 -14.40 16.98
CA HIS A 172 16.58 -13.99 16.85
C HIS A 172 17.48 -15.00 17.58
N PRO A 173 18.63 -15.42 17.00
CA PRO A 173 19.51 -16.42 17.63
C PRO A 173 20.04 -16.03 19.01
N THR A 174 20.24 -14.73 19.24
CA THR A 174 20.91 -14.21 20.44
C THR A 174 20.15 -13.09 21.15
N ALA A 175 19.06 -12.57 20.57
CA ALA A 175 18.34 -11.43 21.12
C ALA A 175 16.94 -11.87 21.55
N ALA A 176 16.74 -11.99 22.87
CA ALA A 176 15.46 -12.37 23.43
C ALA A 176 14.37 -11.35 23.05
N GLY A 177 13.15 -11.84 22.76
CA GLY A 177 12.02 -11.00 22.37
C GLY A 177 12.07 -10.46 20.93
N MET A 178 13.13 -10.71 20.18
CA MET A 178 13.28 -10.26 18.79
C MET A 178 13.05 -11.39 17.79
N THR A 179 12.59 -11.03 16.60
CA THR A 179 12.55 -11.89 15.41
C THR A 179 13.92 -11.97 14.77
N ARG A 180 14.15 -12.93 13.86
CA ARG A 180 15.41 -13.00 13.09
C ARG A 180 15.70 -11.73 12.27
N TRP A 181 14.68 -10.93 11.95
CA TRP A 181 14.88 -9.63 11.29
C TRP A 181 15.45 -8.57 12.24
N GLY A 182 15.48 -8.80 13.56
CA GLY A 182 15.86 -7.80 14.55
C GLY A 182 14.71 -6.86 14.91
N GLU A 183 13.47 -7.33 14.75
CA GLU A 183 12.24 -6.59 15.10
C GLU A 183 11.58 -7.20 16.33
N PRO A 184 10.88 -6.41 17.17
CA PRO A 184 10.12 -6.94 18.30
C PRO A 184 9.13 -8.03 17.87
N ARG A 185 8.98 -9.07 18.68
CA ARG A 185 7.88 -10.03 18.54
C ARG A 185 6.65 -9.46 19.25
N GLU A 186 5.54 -9.41 18.52
CA GLU A 186 4.20 -9.29 19.09
C GLU A 186 3.83 -10.55 19.89
#